data_AF-K9VUY2-F1
#
_entry.id   AF-K9VUY2-F1
#
_cell.length_a   1.000
_cell.length_b   1.000
_cell.length_c   1.000
_cell.angle_alpha   90.00
_cell.angle_beta   90.00
_cell.angle_gamma   90.00
#
_symmetry.space_group_name_H-M   'P 1'
#
loop_
_entity.id
_entity.type
_entity.pdbx_description
1 polymer ?
#
loop_
_entity_poly.entity_id
_entity_poly.type
_entity_poly.pdbx_seq_one_letter_code
_entity_poly.pdbx_strand_id
1 'polypeptide(L)'
;MKAILLLSVLLAVTIKISGCQGKPGDFSNLIRGENVITRLPTILNQSDIESNFPRPPYGSGDDDEIDKKIEARTRGKQVRVIGKYTQIDARQRPVPPPVYRGIVVIILADRTAVFLHAMWHPEAIRSAQEIARYDKKQVVVVGKMVPRTPEPPEVQAMIVAPCMLTIDSIELAS
;
A
#
# COMPACT_ATOMS: atom_id res chain seq x y z
N MET A 1 -10.30 6.54 63.28
CA MET A 1 -9.32 6.21 64.33
C MET A 1 -8.24 5.30 63.75
N LYS A 2 -6.98 5.56 64.13
CA LYS A 2 -5.71 4.85 63.83
C LYS A 2 -5.03 5.11 62.47
N ALA A 3 -4.09 6.04 62.55
CA ALA A 3 -2.88 6.13 61.73
C ALA A 3 -1.84 5.09 62.17
N ILE A 4 -1.02 4.55 61.25
CA ILE A 4 0.35 4.05 61.52
C ILE A 4 1.24 4.28 60.28
N LEU A 5 2.34 5.01 60.50
CA LEU A 5 3.53 5.21 59.67
C LEU A 5 4.35 3.91 59.47
N LEU A 6 5.17 3.84 58.41
CA LEU A 6 6.60 3.42 58.41
C LEU A 6 7.11 3.40 56.94
N LEU A 7 8.01 4.30 56.52
CA LEU A 7 9.47 4.36 56.66
C LEU A 7 10.24 3.67 55.49
N SER A 8 10.87 4.53 54.68
CA SER A 8 12.24 4.43 54.11
C SER A 8 12.74 3.14 53.45
N VAL A 9 13.19 3.25 52.19
CA VAL A 9 14.60 2.99 51.81
C VAL A 9 14.97 3.90 50.63
N LEU A 10 15.90 4.84 50.87
CA LEU A 10 16.67 5.51 49.82
C LEU A 10 17.63 4.50 49.19
N LEU A 11 17.62 4.36 47.87
CA LEU A 11 18.77 3.83 47.15
C LEU A 11 19.46 4.96 46.39
N ALA A 12 20.49 5.52 47.01
CA ALA A 12 21.44 6.40 46.36
C ALA A 12 22.42 5.53 45.56
N VAL A 13 22.34 5.58 44.22
CA VAL A 13 23.36 4.99 43.35
C VAL A 13 24.36 6.09 43.01
N THR A 14 25.52 6.06 43.67
CA THR A 14 26.70 6.85 43.31
C THR A 14 27.37 6.24 42.09
N ILE A 15 27.31 6.94 40.95
CA ILE A 15 28.12 6.61 39.77
C ILE A 15 29.46 7.36 39.90
N LYS A 16 30.56 6.61 40.01
CA LYS A 16 31.92 7.16 39.87
C LYS A 16 32.15 7.54 38.42
N ILE A 17 32.22 8.83 38.13
CA ILE A 17 32.69 9.35 36.85
C ILE A 17 34.21 9.53 36.99
N SER A 18 34.99 8.57 36.51
CA SER A 18 36.43 8.77 36.33
C SER A 18 36.62 9.60 35.08
N GLY A 19 37.21 10.79 35.24
CA GLY A 19 37.41 11.74 34.17
C GLY A 19 38.41 11.27 33.12
N CYS A 20 38.10 11.59 31.86
CA CYS A 20 39.10 11.90 30.85
C CYS A 20 38.91 13.38 30.46
N GLN A 21 39.98 14.15 30.64
CA GLN A 21 40.09 15.56 30.27
C GLN A 21 39.89 15.75 28.75
N GLY A 22 39.29 16.89 28.40
CA GLY A 22 38.73 17.13 27.08
C GLY A 22 39.68 17.51 25.96
N LYS A 23 39.08 17.63 24.78
CA LYS A 23 39.44 18.58 23.73
C LYS A 23 38.14 19.23 23.23
N PRO A 24 38.07 20.57 23.12
CA PRO A 24 36.92 21.25 22.55
C PRO A 24 37.03 21.19 21.03
N GLY A 25 36.01 20.61 20.39
CA GLY A 25 35.92 20.46 18.94
C GLY A 25 34.45 20.48 18.54
N ASP A 26 33.92 21.69 18.52
CA ASP A 26 32.97 22.26 17.57
C ASP A 26 31.89 21.40 16.87
N PHE A 27 30.69 21.96 16.94
CA PHE A 27 29.53 21.82 16.05
C PHE A 27 28.80 20.47 15.95
N SER A 28 27.68 20.45 16.66
CA SER A 28 26.35 20.24 16.07
C SER A 28 26.25 19.19 14.97
N ASN A 29 25.89 17.97 15.36
CA ASN A 29 24.86 17.22 14.65
C ASN A 29 24.12 16.36 15.67
N LEU A 30 23.18 17.05 16.33
CA LEU A 30 22.03 16.43 16.95
C LEU A 30 21.41 15.50 15.89
N ILE A 31 21.65 14.19 16.00
CA ILE A 31 20.91 13.20 15.23
C ILE A 31 19.48 13.26 15.74
N ARG A 32 18.73 14.20 15.17
CA ARG A 32 17.28 14.23 15.21
C ARG A 32 16.88 13.04 14.36
N GLY A 33 16.67 11.90 15.01
CA GLY A 33 15.94 10.78 14.43
C GLY A 33 14.55 11.27 14.11
N GLU A 34 14.40 11.86 12.93
CA GLU A 34 13.12 12.17 12.34
C GLU A 34 12.50 10.81 12.04
N ASN A 35 11.56 10.39 12.91
CA ASN A 35 10.63 9.33 12.58
C ASN A 35 9.81 9.82 11.38
N VAL A 36 10.38 9.66 10.18
CA VAL A 36 9.64 9.83 8.94
C VAL A 36 8.67 8.66 8.90
N ILE A 37 7.48 8.86 9.46
CA ILE A 37 6.32 8.03 9.16
C ILE A 37 6.09 8.22 7.66
N THR A 38 6.70 7.38 6.84
CA THR A 38 6.56 7.40 5.39
C THR A 38 5.11 7.02 5.08
N ARG A 39 4.26 8.04 4.97
CA ARG A 39 2.88 7.87 4.55
C ARG A 39 2.89 7.18 3.18
N LEU A 40 2.13 6.09 3.06
CA LEU A 40 2.02 5.38 1.78
C LEU A 40 1.51 6.34 0.69
N PRO A 41 2.05 6.25 -0.54
CA PRO A 41 1.52 6.98 -1.67
C PRO A 41 0.03 6.69 -1.83
N THR A 42 -0.74 7.75 -2.08
CA THR A 42 -2.20 7.67 -2.15
C THR A 42 -2.63 7.75 -3.61
N ILE A 43 -3.52 6.85 -4.02
CA ILE A 43 -4.06 6.79 -5.38
C ILE A 43 -5.55 7.14 -5.30
N LEU A 44 -5.92 8.31 -5.82
CA LEU A 44 -7.28 8.83 -5.85
C LEU A 44 -7.83 8.97 -7.27
N ASN A 45 -6.95 9.01 -8.28
CA ASN A 45 -7.26 9.20 -9.70
C ASN A 45 -6.12 8.65 -10.58
N GLN A 46 -6.29 8.76 -11.90
CA GLN A 46 -5.32 8.35 -12.92
C GLN A 46 -3.99 9.13 -12.86
N SER A 47 -4.03 10.41 -12.54
CA SER A 47 -2.81 11.23 -12.45
C SER A 47 -1.89 10.75 -11.32
N ASP A 48 -2.48 10.32 -10.19
CA ASP A 48 -1.71 9.72 -9.09
C ASP A 48 -1.04 8.40 -9.52
N ILE A 49 -1.71 7.60 -10.37
CA ILE A 49 -1.12 6.38 -10.94
C ILE A 49 0.08 6.76 -11.82
N GLU A 50 -0.08 7.72 -12.72
CA GLU A 50 0.99 8.14 -13.63
C GLU A 50 2.20 8.70 -12.89
N SER A 51 1.97 9.50 -11.85
CA SER A 51 3.03 10.05 -11.01
C SER A 51 3.76 8.97 -10.19
N ASN A 52 3.07 7.90 -9.79
CA ASN A 52 3.65 6.85 -8.96
C ASN A 52 4.32 5.73 -9.74
N PHE A 53 3.97 5.59 -11.02
CA PHE A 53 4.47 4.56 -11.92
C PHE A 53 4.97 5.16 -13.24
N PRO A 54 5.93 6.11 -13.20
CA PRO A 54 6.44 6.74 -14.40
C PRO A 54 7.01 5.69 -15.35
N ARG A 55 6.82 5.89 -16.65
CA ARG A 55 7.47 5.03 -17.64
C ARG A 55 8.99 5.25 -17.55
N PRO A 56 9.81 4.19 -17.58
CA PRO A 56 11.25 4.34 -17.74
C PRO A 56 11.54 5.15 -19.02
N PRO A 57 12.51 6.06 -19.01
CA PRO A 57 12.90 6.78 -20.22
C PRO A 57 13.41 5.78 -21.27
N TYR A 58 13.16 6.08 -22.55
CA TYR A 58 13.84 5.39 -23.64
C TYR A 58 15.26 5.98 -23.78
N GLY A 59 16.29 5.26 -23.32
CA GLY A 59 17.70 5.69 -23.48
C GLY A 59 18.47 5.85 -22.16
N SER A 60 19.43 6.79 -22.14
CA SER A 60 20.34 7.03 -21.00
C SER A 60 19.60 7.58 -19.78
N GLY A 61 19.75 6.90 -18.65
CA GLY A 61 19.37 7.34 -17.32
C GLY A 61 20.30 6.69 -16.30
N ASP A 62 20.17 7.07 -15.03
CA ASP A 62 20.82 6.32 -13.95
C ASP A 62 20.20 4.91 -13.90
N ASP A 63 21.03 3.88 -14.04
CA ASP A 63 20.61 2.47 -14.06
C ASP A 63 19.81 2.12 -12.81
N ASP A 64 20.21 2.65 -11.64
CA ASP A 64 19.51 2.45 -10.37
C ASP A 64 18.11 3.06 -10.38
N GLU A 65 17.92 4.19 -11.06
CA GLU A 65 16.61 4.84 -11.19
C GLU A 65 15.71 4.07 -12.17
N ILE A 66 16.29 3.58 -13.26
CA ILE A 66 15.60 2.75 -14.25
C ILE A 66 15.11 1.45 -13.59
N ASP A 67 15.98 0.77 -12.85
CA ASP A 67 15.67 -0.48 -12.14
C ASP A 67 14.54 -0.30 -11.14
N LYS A 68 14.55 0.78 -10.34
CA LYS A 68 13.45 1.11 -9.41
C LYS A 68 12.11 1.30 -10.15
N LYS A 69 12.12 1.95 -11.31
CA LYS A 69 10.91 2.15 -12.13
C LYS A 69 10.41 0.83 -12.72
N ILE A 70 11.32 -0.02 -13.19
CA ILE A 70 10.98 -1.35 -13.70
C ILE A 70 10.41 -2.22 -12.58
N GLU A 71 11.02 -2.23 -11.40
CA GLU A 71 10.55 -2.97 -10.24
C GLU A 71 9.14 -2.53 -9.83
N ALA A 72 8.89 -1.23 -9.70
CA ALA A 72 7.56 -0.72 -9.35
C ALA A 72 6.48 -1.14 -10.37
N ARG A 73 6.83 -1.22 -11.66
CA ARG A 73 5.89 -1.59 -12.73
C ARG A 73 5.69 -3.10 -12.89
N THR A 74 6.64 -3.93 -12.44
CA THR A 74 6.63 -5.39 -12.64
C THR A 74 6.32 -6.16 -11.34
N ARG A 75 6.91 -5.75 -10.22
CA ARG A 75 6.72 -6.36 -8.88
C ARG A 75 5.74 -5.56 -8.01
N GLY A 76 5.30 -4.41 -8.49
CA GLY A 76 4.35 -3.53 -7.82
C GLY A 76 4.99 -2.61 -6.80
N LYS A 77 4.25 -1.55 -6.47
CA LYS A 77 4.61 -0.55 -5.45
C LYS A 77 3.58 -0.60 -4.33
N GLN A 78 4.03 -0.50 -3.08
CA GLN A 78 3.14 -0.38 -1.93
C GLN A 78 2.39 0.97 -1.99
N VAL A 79 1.05 0.92 -2.01
CA VAL A 79 0.20 2.10 -2.12
C VAL A 79 -1.05 1.98 -1.25
N ARG A 80 -1.74 3.11 -1.08
CA ARG A 80 -3.09 3.21 -0.53
C ARG A 80 -4.02 3.71 -1.63
N VAL A 81 -4.95 2.88 -2.07
CA VAL A 81 -5.95 3.21 -3.10
C VAL A 81 -7.26 3.58 -2.42
N ILE A 82 -7.86 4.69 -2.81
CA ILE A 82 -9.13 5.15 -2.23
C ILE A 82 -10.15 5.34 -3.35
N GLY A 83 -11.27 4.66 -3.24
CA GLY A 83 -12.33 4.71 -4.26
C GLY A 83 -13.56 3.92 -3.85
N LYS A 84 -14.52 3.80 -4.77
CA LYS A 84 -15.77 3.07 -4.56
C LYS A 84 -15.60 1.60 -4.91
N TYR A 85 -15.81 0.72 -3.95
CA TYR A 85 -15.82 -0.72 -4.15
C TYR A 85 -17.04 -1.10 -5.01
N THR A 86 -16.79 -1.66 -6.20
CA THR A 86 -17.85 -1.96 -7.18
C THR A 86 -17.66 -3.33 -7.77
N GLN A 87 -18.67 -4.18 -7.64
CA GLN A 87 -18.73 -5.41 -8.42
C GLN A 87 -19.00 -5.09 -9.89
N ILE A 88 -18.25 -5.75 -10.76
CA ILE A 88 -18.42 -5.64 -12.20
C ILE A 88 -18.61 -7.01 -12.83
N ASP A 89 -19.33 -7.01 -13.94
CA ASP A 89 -19.26 -8.09 -14.90
C ASP A 89 -18.15 -7.80 -15.92
N ALA A 90 -16.99 -8.40 -15.71
CA ALA A 90 -15.82 -8.18 -16.57
C ALA A 90 -15.78 -9.11 -17.81
N ARG A 91 -16.85 -9.86 -18.12
CA ARG A 91 -16.83 -10.84 -19.22
C ARG A 91 -16.63 -10.18 -20.59
N GLN A 92 -15.78 -10.81 -21.42
CA GLN A 92 -15.75 -10.68 -22.88
C GLN A 92 -16.16 -11.99 -23.60
N ARG A 93 -16.55 -13.06 -22.87
CA ARG A 93 -16.93 -14.36 -23.47
C ARG A 93 -18.44 -14.63 -23.35
N PRO A 94 -19.13 -14.96 -24.46
CA PRO A 94 -20.59 -15.11 -24.54
C PRO A 94 -21.13 -16.53 -24.26
N VAL A 95 -20.28 -17.53 -23.94
CA VAL A 95 -20.73 -18.93 -23.88
C VAL A 95 -21.64 -19.18 -22.64
N PRO A 96 -22.89 -19.64 -22.82
CA PRO A 96 -23.87 -19.77 -21.74
C PRO A 96 -23.75 -21.04 -20.88
N PRO A 97 -24.31 -21.05 -19.64
CA PRO A 97 -24.81 -19.87 -18.93
C PRO A 97 -23.62 -19.08 -18.39
N PRO A 98 -23.57 -17.76 -18.60
CA PRO A 98 -22.39 -17.03 -18.23
C PRO A 98 -22.43 -16.79 -16.71
N VAL A 99 -21.50 -17.42 -15.98
CA VAL A 99 -21.46 -17.35 -14.51
C VAL A 99 -20.78 -16.05 -14.09
N TYR A 100 -21.53 -15.14 -13.47
CA TYR A 100 -20.99 -13.93 -12.86
C TYR A 100 -20.27 -14.30 -11.58
N ARG A 101 -18.99 -13.95 -11.47
CA ARG A 101 -18.16 -14.37 -10.34
C ARG A 101 -17.55 -13.18 -9.62
N GLY A 102 -18.40 -12.34 -9.01
CA GLY A 102 -18.02 -11.38 -7.96
C GLY A 102 -16.71 -10.63 -8.16
N ILE A 103 -16.36 -10.27 -9.41
CA ILE A 103 -15.12 -9.55 -9.72
C ILE A 103 -15.33 -8.11 -9.26
N VAL A 104 -14.31 -7.58 -8.59
CA VAL A 104 -14.39 -6.25 -7.99
C VAL A 104 -13.31 -5.35 -8.55
N VAL A 105 -13.73 -4.12 -8.79
CA VAL A 105 -12.86 -2.98 -9.04
C VAL A 105 -13.10 -1.90 -8.00
N ILE A 106 -12.07 -1.11 -7.74
CA ILE A 106 -12.17 0.15 -7.04
C ILE A 106 -12.28 1.25 -8.08
N ILE A 107 -13.41 1.95 -8.09
CA ILE A 107 -13.64 3.09 -8.98
C ILE A 107 -13.10 4.34 -8.29
N LEU A 108 -12.06 4.92 -8.88
CA LEU A 108 -11.41 6.15 -8.42
C LEU A 108 -12.29 7.38 -8.67
N ALA A 109 -11.90 8.54 -8.12
CA ALA A 109 -12.68 9.78 -8.21
C ALA A 109 -12.95 10.23 -9.65
N ASP A 110 -12.01 9.95 -10.56
CA ASP A 110 -12.11 10.26 -11.99
C ASP A 110 -12.73 9.13 -12.84
N ARG A 111 -13.32 8.13 -12.18
CA ARG A 111 -13.90 6.91 -12.78
C ARG A 111 -12.90 5.91 -13.34
N THR A 112 -11.61 6.09 -13.09
CA THR A 112 -10.61 5.05 -13.40
C THR A 112 -10.90 3.80 -12.58
N ALA A 113 -10.87 2.63 -13.22
CA ALA A 113 -11.09 1.35 -12.57
C ALA A 113 -9.76 0.69 -12.20
N VAL A 114 -9.56 0.41 -10.91
CA VAL A 114 -8.43 -0.38 -10.39
C VAL A 114 -8.95 -1.76 -10.02
N PHE A 115 -8.43 -2.81 -10.64
CA PHE A 115 -8.82 -4.18 -10.33
C PHE A 115 -8.22 -4.63 -9.00
N LEU A 116 -9.02 -5.29 -8.15
CA LEU A 116 -8.52 -5.88 -6.90
C LEU A 116 -7.63 -7.10 -7.14
N HIS A 117 -7.89 -7.87 -8.19
CA HIS A 117 -6.98 -8.87 -8.72
C HIS A 117 -7.16 -8.97 -10.23
N ALA A 118 -6.15 -9.51 -10.92
CA ALA A 118 -6.31 -9.92 -12.30
C ALA A 118 -7.45 -10.94 -12.42
N MET A 119 -8.24 -10.88 -13.50
CA MET A 119 -9.46 -11.68 -13.64
C MET A 119 -9.25 -13.20 -13.58
N TRP A 120 -8.03 -13.66 -13.87
CA TRP A 120 -7.64 -15.07 -13.85
C TRP A 120 -7.12 -15.53 -12.48
N HIS A 121 -6.89 -14.59 -11.56
CA HIS A 121 -6.38 -14.91 -10.24
C HIS A 121 -7.46 -15.65 -9.42
N PRO A 122 -7.10 -16.70 -8.65
CA PRO A 122 -8.08 -17.45 -7.85
C PRO A 122 -8.90 -16.58 -6.89
N GLU A 123 -8.30 -15.51 -6.37
CA GLU A 123 -8.93 -14.57 -5.42
C GLU A 123 -9.67 -13.39 -6.08
N ALA A 124 -9.76 -13.38 -7.43
CA ALA A 124 -10.52 -12.35 -8.15
C ALA A 124 -12.01 -12.40 -7.83
N ILE A 125 -12.51 -13.57 -7.43
CA ILE A 125 -13.89 -13.78 -7.00
C ILE A 125 -13.96 -13.50 -5.50
N ARG A 126 -14.62 -12.41 -5.12
CA ARG A 126 -14.74 -12.02 -3.71
C ARG A 126 -15.86 -12.79 -3.00
N SER A 127 -15.71 -12.98 -1.69
CA SER A 127 -16.72 -13.68 -0.90
C SER A 127 -18.01 -12.88 -0.77
N ALA A 128 -19.15 -13.55 -0.62
CA ALA A 128 -20.44 -12.89 -0.41
C ALA A 128 -20.45 -11.98 0.84
N GLN A 129 -19.70 -12.36 1.88
CA GLN A 129 -19.58 -11.58 3.12
C GLN A 129 -18.83 -10.26 2.88
N GLU A 130 -17.72 -10.31 2.15
CA GLU A 130 -16.96 -9.11 1.79
C GLU A 130 -17.77 -8.18 0.89
N ILE A 131 -18.42 -8.75 -0.13
CA ILE A 131 -19.32 -8.03 -1.03
C ILE A 131 -20.42 -7.32 -0.23
N ALA A 132 -21.12 -8.03 0.65
CA ALA A 132 -22.17 -7.44 1.49
C ALA A 132 -21.63 -6.29 2.37
N ARG A 133 -20.38 -6.38 2.82
CA ARG A 133 -19.74 -5.36 3.65
C ARG A 133 -19.39 -4.10 2.87
N TYR A 134 -18.86 -4.23 1.65
CA TYR A 134 -18.21 -3.12 0.96
C TYR A 134 -18.91 -2.64 -0.32
N ASP A 135 -19.82 -3.41 -0.92
CA ASP A 135 -20.42 -3.05 -2.21
C ASP A 135 -21.01 -1.63 -2.23
N LYS A 136 -20.60 -0.87 -3.23
CA LYS A 136 -20.95 0.54 -3.48
C LYS A 136 -20.49 1.53 -2.40
N LYS A 137 -19.68 1.12 -1.43
CA LYS A 137 -19.13 2.00 -0.40
C LYS A 137 -17.76 2.53 -0.79
N GLN A 138 -17.41 3.68 -0.22
CA GLN A 138 -16.06 4.21 -0.29
C GLN A 138 -15.14 3.37 0.61
N VAL A 139 -14.03 2.90 0.04
CA VAL A 139 -13.06 2.07 0.76
C VAL A 139 -11.65 2.60 0.59
N VAL A 140 -10.80 2.20 1.53
CA VAL A 140 -9.35 2.33 1.48
C VAL A 140 -8.77 0.93 1.33
N VAL A 141 -8.02 0.71 0.26
CA VAL A 141 -7.34 -0.57 -0.03
C VAL A 141 -5.84 -0.34 0.09
N VAL A 142 -5.16 -1.14 0.91
CA VAL A 142 -3.71 -1.11 1.06
C VAL A 142 -3.12 -2.39 0.48
N GLY A 143 -2.04 -2.24 -0.30
CA GLY A 143 -1.32 -3.37 -0.87
C GLY A 143 -0.36 -2.95 -1.97
N LYS A 144 0.19 -3.93 -2.69
CA LYS A 144 1.02 -3.68 -3.87
C LYS A 144 0.15 -3.50 -5.09
N MET A 145 0.40 -2.44 -5.85
CA MET A 145 -0.29 -2.16 -7.12
C MET A 145 0.70 -2.10 -8.27
N VAL A 146 0.26 -2.51 -9.46
CA VAL A 146 0.90 -2.28 -10.74
C VAL A 146 0.00 -1.42 -11.65
N PRO A 147 0.57 -0.59 -12.54
CA PRO A 147 -0.22 0.26 -13.42
C PRO A 147 -0.87 -0.51 -14.58
N ARG A 148 -0.51 -1.79 -14.75
CA ARG A 148 -1.04 -2.69 -15.77
C ARG A 148 -1.18 -4.08 -15.16
N THR A 149 -2.34 -4.71 -15.37
CA THR A 149 -2.66 -6.08 -15.00
C THR A 149 -1.54 -7.05 -15.40
N PRO A 150 -1.14 -7.98 -14.54
CA PRO A 150 -0.14 -9.00 -14.89
C PRO A 150 -0.63 -9.92 -16.01
N GLU A 151 0.33 -10.46 -16.76
CA GLU A 151 0.05 -11.41 -17.83
C GLU A 151 -0.53 -12.71 -17.26
N PRO A 152 -1.54 -13.29 -17.91
CA PRO A 152 -2.09 -14.57 -17.49
C PRO A 152 -1.08 -15.71 -17.67
N PRO A 153 -1.15 -16.77 -16.84
CA PRO A 153 -0.28 -17.94 -17.00
C PRO A 153 -0.54 -18.72 -18.30
N GLU A 154 -1.74 -18.59 -18.87
CA GLU A 154 -2.15 -19.19 -20.15
C GLU A 154 -2.67 -18.11 -21.10
N VAL A 155 -2.55 -18.35 -22.42
CA VAL A 155 -2.98 -17.39 -23.44
C VAL A 155 -4.50 -17.22 -23.41
N GLN A 156 -4.97 -16.06 -22.98
CA GLN A 156 -6.37 -15.69 -22.92
C GLN A 156 -6.58 -14.18 -23.05
N ALA A 157 -7.81 -13.77 -23.36
CA ALA A 157 -8.18 -12.36 -23.35
C ALA A 157 -8.00 -11.78 -21.94
N MET A 158 -7.35 -10.61 -21.86
CA MET A 158 -7.15 -9.88 -20.62
C MET A 158 -7.57 -8.42 -20.76
N ILE A 159 -8.14 -7.86 -19.70
CA ILE A 159 -8.33 -6.42 -19.59
C ILE A 159 -7.01 -5.80 -19.15
N VAL A 160 -6.57 -4.76 -19.86
CA VAL A 160 -5.39 -3.96 -19.52
C VAL A 160 -5.84 -2.76 -18.69
N ALA A 161 -5.58 -2.80 -17.39
CA ALA A 161 -5.96 -1.75 -16.43
C ALA A 161 -5.01 -1.77 -15.21
N PRO A 162 -5.00 -0.73 -14.37
CA PRO A 162 -4.36 -0.77 -13.06
C PRO A 162 -4.90 -1.93 -12.21
N CYS A 163 -4.01 -2.58 -11.46
CA CYS A 163 -4.36 -3.81 -10.73
C CYS A 163 -3.57 -3.91 -9.43
N MET A 164 -4.24 -4.31 -8.36
CA MET A 164 -3.57 -4.77 -7.15
C MET A 164 -2.96 -6.15 -7.39
N LEU A 165 -1.72 -6.35 -6.94
CA LEU A 165 -1.05 -7.63 -6.85
C LEU A 165 -1.27 -8.29 -5.48
N THR A 166 -1.29 -7.48 -4.43
CA THR A 166 -1.62 -7.91 -3.07
C THR A 166 -2.67 -7.01 -2.48
N ILE A 167 -3.44 -7.55 -1.53
CA ILE A 167 -4.38 -6.80 -0.71
C ILE A 167 -4.02 -7.12 0.74
N ASP A 168 -3.41 -6.15 1.41
CA ASP A 168 -3.02 -6.29 2.81
C ASP A 168 -4.20 -5.92 3.72
N SER A 169 -4.98 -4.91 3.34
CA SER A 169 -6.23 -4.55 4.02
C SER A 169 -7.24 -3.87 3.10
N ILE A 170 -8.53 -4.00 3.47
CA ILE A 170 -9.64 -3.23 2.93
C ILE A 170 -10.45 -2.70 4.11
N GLU A 171 -10.64 -1.39 4.16
CA GLU A 171 -11.39 -0.71 5.23
C GLU A 171 -12.40 0.28 4.62
N LEU A 172 -13.47 0.58 5.35
CA LEU A 172 -14.36 1.67 4.96
C LEU A 172 -13.62 3.00 5.11
N ALA A 173 -13.73 3.88 4.11
CA ALA A 173 -13.27 5.24 4.26
C ALA A 173 -14.20 5.97 5.24
N SER A 174 -13.62 6.54 6.29
CA SER A 174 -14.29 7.38 7.28
C SER A 174 -14.58 8.78 6.74
#